data_AF-A0A0D2GVX5-F1
#
_entry.id   AF-A0A0D2GVX5-F1
#
_cell.length_a   1.000
_cell.length_b   1.000
_cell.length_c   1.000
_cell.angle_alpha   90.00
_cell.angle_beta   90.00
_cell.angle_gamma   90.00
#
_symmetry.space_group_name_H-M   'P 1'
#
loop_
_entity.id
_entity.type
_entity.pdbx_description
1 polymer ?
#
loop_
_entity_poly.entity_id
_entity_poly.type
_entity_poly.pdbx_seq_one_letter_code
_entity_poly.pdbx_strand_id
1 'polypeptide(L)'
;MDVSRGLSMATKRLCRLTTSSFLAPFLTRASTPCIATAARGFSSAPVLSAVGGSRPLSDKEKAAREKIKRRRKKHRAYKQYNLKDIEQFTLCEAMRYIKAFEIGREPDSPKYDIHIKLRTKKDGPVVRNAIRLPYPVKTDIKIAVICPPDSTAAQRAREAGAHVIGEEEVFERIKAGKIDFDRCIAVPESLQKMNKEGIPRILGPRGLMPNVKMGSVVSNPGPAVRNMMGGSTYRERQGVVRMAVGRLSFTPEQLRDNVKAYVNAVKKDAAALSDQIVKEIYEVVLSSTNSPGFSLNGDFYRPAPGAATPQQLAVV
;
A
#
# COMPACT_ATOMS: atom_id res chain seq x y z
N MET A 1 -56.20 -6.86 -19.49
CA MET A 1 -55.82 -5.63 -18.78
C MET A 1 -55.53 -5.98 -17.33
N ASP A 2 -54.54 -5.31 -16.75
CA ASP A 2 -53.99 -5.44 -15.39
C ASP A 2 -53.22 -6.72 -14.99
N VAL A 3 -51.95 -6.70 -15.38
CA VAL A 3 -50.84 -7.43 -14.75
C VAL A 3 -50.15 -6.46 -13.77
N SER A 4 -50.59 -6.40 -12.51
CA SER A 4 -49.72 -6.00 -11.39
C SER A 4 -50.38 -6.29 -10.04
N ARG A 5 -49.79 -7.19 -9.26
CA ARG A 5 -49.74 -7.23 -7.77
C ARG A 5 -49.31 -8.62 -7.33
N GLY A 6 -47.99 -8.86 -7.36
CA GLY A 6 -47.42 -10.14 -6.95
C GLY A 6 -46.00 -10.02 -6.41
N LEU A 7 -45.65 -8.89 -5.77
CA LEU A 7 -44.36 -8.74 -5.11
C LEU A 7 -44.52 -8.79 -3.59
N SER A 8 -43.81 -9.77 -3.03
CA SER A 8 -43.29 -9.82 -1.66
C SER A 8 -44.19 -10.35 -0.54
N MET A 9 -44.26 -11.67 -0.44
CA MET A 9 -44.42 -12.40 0.83
C MET A 9 -43.15 -12.33 1.72
N ALA A 10 -42.01 -11.85 1.20
CA ALA A 10 -40.72 -11.86 1.91
C ALA A 10 -40.53 -10.67 2.87
N THR A 11 -41.26 -9.57 2.70
CA THR A 11 -41.17 -8.39 3.59
C THR A 11 -42.10 -8.46 4.80
N LYS A 12 -43.06 -9.39 4.86
CA LYS A 12 -43.95 -9.56 6.03
C LYS A 12 -43.28 -10.15 7.27
N ARG A 13 -42.08 -10.72 7.16
CA ARG A 13 -41.39 -11.35 8.31
C ARG A 13 -40.49 -10.41 9.13
N LEU A 14 -40.28 -9.16 8.71
CA LEU A 14 -39.47 -8.22 9.51
C LEU A 14 -40.28 -7.26 10.40
N CYS A 15 -41.59 -7.10 10.18
CA CYS A 15 -42.41 -6.13 10.95
C CYS A 15 -43.22 -6.73 12.11
N ARG A 16 -42.90 -7.93 12.62
CA ARG A 16 -43.64 -8.52 13.76
C ARG A 16 -42.80 -8.92 14.97
N LEU A 17 -41.56 -8.45 15.06
CA LEU A 17 -40.85 -8.49 16.34
C LEU A 17 -40.90 -7.10 16.96
N THR A 18 -41.88 -7.00 17.87
CA THR A 18 -41.85 -6.16 19.09
C THR A 18 -41.93 -4.65 18.89
N THR A 19 -43.11 -4.20 18.48
CA THR A 19 -43.77 -3.06 19.12
C THR A 19 -44.32 -3.51 20.48
N SER A 20 -43.71 -3.08 21.58
CA SER A 20 -44.40 -2.97 22.86
C SER A 20 -43.79 -1.82 23.63
N SER A 21 -44.58 -0.75 23.80
CA SER A 21 -44.59 0.25 24.89
C SER A 21 -43.22 0.75 25.36
N PHE A 22 -42.90 2.04 25.27
CA PHE A 22 -43.54 3.08 26.06
C PHE A 22 -43.53 4.43 25.35
N LEU A 23 -44.72 5.02 25.24
CA LEU A 23 -44.94 6.43 24.91
C LEU A 23 -44.65 7.30 26.16
N ALA A 24 -43.91 8.39 25.92
CA ALA A 24 -44.06 9.74 26.51
C ALA A 24 -43.63 10.00 27.99
N PRO A 25 -43.39 11.28 28.39
CA PRO A 25 -42.71 12.36 27.65
C PRO A 25 -41.69 13.16 28.50
N PHE A 26 -41.04 14.12 27.82
CA PHE A 26 -40.36 15.32 28.34
C PHE A 26 -40.85 15.83 29.71
N LEU A 27 -39.93 16.15 30.63
CA LEU A 27 -39.89 17.38 31.46
C LEU A 27 -38.59 17.47 32.30
N THR A 28 -38.03 18.69 32.34
CA THR A 28 -37.18 19.33 33.37
C THR A 28 -35.75 18.84 33.71
N ARG A 29 -34.79 19.58 33.15
CA ARG A 29 -33.63 20.27 33.78
C ARG A 29 -33.59 20.28 35.33
N ALA A 30 -32.55 19.70 35.93
CA ALA A 30 -31.85 20.17 37.15
C ALA A 30 -30.58 19.33 37.45
N SER A 31 -29.62 19.98 38.08
CA SER A 31 -28.23 19.63 38.36
C SER A 31 -28.00 18.81 39.65
N THR A 32 -27.04 17.86 39.63
CA THR A 32 -26.20 17.32 40.75
C THR A 32 -26.89 16.73 42.00
N PRO A 33 -26.21 15.98 42.92
CA PRO A 33 -24.89 15.33 42.90
C PRO A 33 -24.94 13.81 43.28
N CYS A 34 -23.75 13.19 43.31
CA CYS A 34 -23.28 12.09 44.17
C CYS A 34 -24.27 11.09 44.82
N ILE A 35 -24.00 9.78 44.69
CA ILE A 35 -23.79 8.81 45.82
C ILE A 35 -23.76 7.35 45.32
N ALA A 36 -22.88 6.58 45.94
CA ALA A 36 -22.85 5.13 46.16
C ALA A 36 -22.51 4.17 45.01
N THR A 37 -21.24 3.77 45.06
CA THR A 37 -20.78 2.38 44.94
C THR A 37 -21.79 1.33 45.43
N ALA A 38 -22.39 0.58 44.50
CA ALA A 38 -23.00 -0.70 44.80
C ALA A 38 -21.96 -1.81 44.55
N ALA A 39 -21.24 -2.18 45.61
CA ALA A 39 -20.53 -3.45 45.69
C ALA A 39 -21.56 -4.58 45.52
N ARG A 40 -21.64 -5.17 44.33
CA ARG A 40 -22.42 -6.39 44.10
C ARG A 40 -21.63 -7.54 44.71
N GLY A 41 -22.17 -8.09 45.80
CA GLY A 41 -21.57 -9.15 46.60
C GLY A 41 -21.16 -10.35 45.76
N PHE A 42 -20.04 -10.93 46.17
CA PHE A 42 -19.60 -12.27 45.78
C PHE A 42 -20.71 -13.26 46.11
N SER A 43 -21.55 -13.58 45.12
CA SER A 43 -22.40 -14.76 45.19
C SER A 43 -21.49 -15.98 45.12
N SER A 44 -21.25 -16.59 46.26
CA SER A 44 -20.69 -17.94 46.40
C SER A 44 -21.73 -18.99 46.00
N ALA A 45 -22.25 -18.89 44.78
CA ALA A 45 -22.91 -20.04 44.16
C ALA A 45 -21.81 -20.86 43.48
N PRO A 46 -21.62 -22.14 43.83
CA PRO A 46 -20.69 -22.98 43.10
C PRO A 46 -21.18 -23.01 41.66
N VAL A 47 -20.33 -22.57 40.73
CA VAL A 47 -20.54 -22.81 39.31
C VAL A 47 -20.48 -24.33 39.19
N LEU A 48 -21.66 -24.95 39.20
CA LEU A 48 -21.83 -26.34 38.83
C LEU A 48 -21.12 -26.43 37.48
N SER A 49 -19.98 -27.11 37.48
CA SER A 49 -19.34 -27.63 36.29
C SER A 49 -20.33 -28.63 35.72
N ALA A 50 -21.40 -28.10 35.12
CA ALA A 50 -22.22 -28.82 34.20
C ALA A 50 -21.21 -29.28 33.17
N VAL A 51 -20.91 -30.58 33.26
CA VAL A 51 -20.39 -31.41 32.19
C VAL A 51 -21.43 -31.30 31.08
N GLY A 52 -21.47 -30.12 30.47
CA GLY A 52 -22.26 -29.77 29.31
C GLY A 52 -21.55 -30.43 28.15
N GLY A 53 -21.60 -31.76 28.15
CA GLY A 53 -21.35 -32.54 26.96
C GLY A 53 -22.16 -31.88 25.86
N SER A 54 -21.47 -31.44 24.82
CA SER A 54 -22.11 -30.84 23.66
C SER A 54 -23.24 -31.77 23.21
N ARG A 55 -24.50 -31.31 23.30
CA ARG A 55 -25.63 -32.06 22.76
C ARG A 55 -25.32 -32.38 21.29
N PRO A 56 -25.54 -33.63 20.83
CA PRO A 56 -25.38 -33.94 19.42
C PRO A 56 -26.30 -33.03 18.62
N LEU A 57 -25.73 -32.32 17.65
CA LEU A 57 -26.46 -31.44 16.76
C LEU A 57 -27.60 -32.22 16.10
N SER A 58 -28.79 -31.63 16.06
CA SER A 58 -29.92 -32.18 15.30
C SER A 58 -29.57 -32.25 13.81
N ASP A 59 -30.17 -33.17 13.06
CA ASP A 59 -29.85 -33.32 11.62
C ASP A 59 -30.19 -32.07 10.80
N LYS A 60 -31.18 -31.28 11.27
CA LYS A 60 -31.49 -29.95 10.72
C LYS A 60 -30.33 -28.97 10.92
N GLU A 61 -29.72 -28.94 12.11
CA GLU A 61 -28.55 -28.10 12.39
C GLU A 61 -27.31 -28.56 11.62
N LYS A 62 -27.10 -29.88 11.49
CA LYS A 62 -26.02 -30.43 10.64
C LYS A 62 -26.20 -30.01 9.18
N ALA A 63 -27.39 -30.14 8.62
CA ALA A 63 -27.70 -29.74 7.24
C ALA A 63 -27.58 -28.22 7.04
N ALA A 64 -28.03 -27.41 8.00
CA ALA A 64 -27.87 -25.95 7.95
C ALA A 64 -26.39 -25.55 7.99
N ARG A 65 -25.60 -26.18 8.87
CA ARG A 65 -24.16 -25.97 8.98
C ARG A 65 -23.43 -26.42 7.72
N GLU A 66 -23.87 -27.51 7.08
CA GLU A 66 -23.33 -27.97 5.81
C GLU A 66 -23.64 -27.01 4.65
N LYS A 67 -24.88 -26.51 4.55
CA LYS A 67 -25.24 -25.47 3.57
C LYS A 67 -24.40 -24.20 3.75
N ILE A 68 -24.17 -23.77 5.00
CA ILE A 68 -23.27 -22.65 5.30
C ILE A 68 -21.83 -22.95 4.86
N LYS A 69 -21.33 -24.16 5.13
CA LYS A 69 -20.00 -24.62 4.66
C LYS A 69 -19.91 -24.63 3.14
N ARG A 70 -20.93 -25.13 2.42
CA ARG A 70 -20.98 -25.12 0.93
C ARG A 70 -21.01 -23.69 0.37
N ARG A 71 -21.78 -22.78 0.98
CA ARG A 71 -21.81 -21.35 0.59
C ARG A 71 -20.44 -20.69 0.79
N ARG A 72 -19.75 -20.95 1.90
CA ARG A 72 -18.38 -20.45 2.15
C ARG A 72 -17.36 -20.99 1.14
N LYS A 73 -17.54 -22.21 0.65
CA LYS A 73 -16.66 -22.82 -0.38
C LYS A 73 -16.85 -22.22 -1.79
N LYS A 74 -17.94 -21.52 -2.09
CA LYS A 74 -18.33 -21.18 -3.47
C LYS A 74 -17.36 -20.21 -4.18
N HIS A 75 -16.68 -19.32 -3.45
CA HIS A 75 -15.73 -18.35 -4.05
C HIS A 75 -14.44 -18.24 -3.24
N ARG A 76 -13.62 -19.29 -3.29
CA ARG A 76 -12.29 -19.33 -2.65
C ARG A 76 -11.29 -18.36 -3.27
N ALA A 77 -11.41 -18.08 -4.57
CA ALA A 77 -10.56 -17.14 -5.30
C ALA A 77 -11.28 -15.80 -5.57
N TYR A 78 -10.50 -14.78 -5.93
CA TYR A 78 -11.03 -13.52 -6.44
C TYR A 78 -11.67 -13.72 -7.83
N LYS A 79 -12.68 -12.89 -8.16
CA LYS A 79 -13.33 -12.94 -9.48
C LYS A 79 -12.33 -12.46 -10.53
N GLN A 80 -12.07 -13.30 -11.52
CA GLN A 80 -11.19 -13.01 -12.65
C GLN A 80 -12.02 -12.99 -13.93
N TYR A 81 -11.73 -12.05 -14.81
CA TYR A 81 -12.31 -11.94 -16.14
C TYR A 81 -11.37 -12.58 -17.15
N ASN A 82 -11.88 -13.30 -18.13
CA ASN A 82 -11.02 -13.94 -19.12
C ASN A 82 -10.20 -12.88 -19.86
N LEU A 83 -8.88 -13.06 -19.88
CA LEU A 83 -7.95 -12.14 -20.56
C LEU A 83 -8.16 -12.06 -22.07
N LYS A 84 -8.82 -13.06 -22.68
CA LYS A 84 -9.14 -13.08 -24.12
C LYS A 84 -10.25 -12.11 -24.50
N ASP A 85 -11.12 -11.79 -23.54
CA ASP A 85 -12.27 -10.89 -23.76
C ASP A 85 -11.88 -9.42 -23.54
N ILE A 86 -10.65 -9.17 -23.06
CA ILE A 86 -10.13 -7.85 -22.72
C ILE A 86 -9.10 -7.45 -23.77
N GLU A 87 -9.25 -6.24 -24.31
CA GLU A 87 -8.25 -5.65 -25.20
C GLU A 87 -6.93 -5.43 -24.43
N GLN A 88 -5.85 -5.91 -25.02
CA GLN A 88 -4.52 -5.82 -24.44
C GLN A 88 -3.64 -4.97 -25.33
N PHE A 89 -2.88 -4.07 -24.72
CA PHE A 89 -2.07 -3.07 -25.38
C PHE A 89 -0.57 -3.37 -25.21
N THR A 90 0.23 -2.84 -26.12
CA THR A 90 1.68 -2.79 -25.92
C THR A 90 2.05 -1.69 -24.91
N LEU A 91 3.24 -1.75 -24.32
CA LEU A 91 3.68 -0.73 -23.37
C LEU A 91 3.71 0.68 -24.00
N CYS A 92 4.27 0.81 -25.21
CA CYS A 92 4.31 2.10 -25.93
C CYS A 92 2.91 2.62 -26.29
N GLU A 93 2.01 1.74 -26.68
CA GLU A 93 0.63 2.11 -27.03
C GLU A 93 -0.17 2.56 -25.79
N ALA A 94 -0.06 1.83 -24.68
CA ALA A 94 -0.64 2.25 -23.41
C ALA A 94 -0.09 3.62 -22.96
N MET A 95 1.23 3.85 -23.10
CA MET A 95 1.84 5.15 -22.81
C MET A 95 1.26 6.27 -23.67
N ARG A 96 1.06 6.04 -24.97
CA ARG A 96 0.47 7.02 -25.89
C ARG A 96 -0.92 7.43 -25.41
N TYR A 97 -1.78 6.47 -25.12
CA TYR A 97 -3.14 6.76 -24.64
C TYR A 97 -3.10 7.52 -23.32
N ILE A 98 -2.27 7.11 -22.38
CA ILE A 98 -2.16 7.79 -21.08
C ILE A 98 -1.66 9.23 -21.24
N LYS A 99 -0.67 9.47 -22.10
CA LYS A 99 -0.23 10.84 -22.42
C LYS A 99 -1.36 11.69 -22.99
N ALA A 100 -2.25 11.09 -23.80
CA ALA A 100 -3.43 11.78 -24.30
C ALA A 100 -4.47 12.09 -23.20
N PHE A 101 -4.59 11.26 -22.16
CA PHE A 101 -5.46 11.53 -21.00
C PHE A 101 -4.89 12.59 -20.05
N GLU A 102 -3.57 12.71 -19.96
CA GLU A 102 -2.86 13.59 -19.02
C GLU A 102 -2.50 14.97 -19.64
N ILE A 103 -3.08 15.33 -20.80
CA ILE A 103 -2.87 16.63 -21.45
C ILE A 103 -3.26 17.76 -20.49
N GLY A 104 -2.43 18.81 -20.42
CA GLY A 104 -2.66 20.00 -19.60
C GLY A 104 -2.16 19.91 -18.16
N ARG A 105 -1.50 18.81 -17.78
CA ARG A 105 -0.88 18.64 -16.46
C ARG A 105 0.63 18.70 -16.56
N GLU A 106 1.27 19.17 -15.49
CA GLU A 106 2.72 19.17 -15.36
C GLU A 106 3.26 17.74 -15.46
N PRO A 107 4.33 17.47 -16.23
CA PRO A 107 4.79 16.10 -16.50
C PRO A 107 5.38 15.38 -15.28
N ASP A 108 5.65 16.09 -14.17
CA ASP A 108 6.16 15.53 -12.91
C ASP A 108 5.04 15.14 -11.92
N SER A 109 3.85 15.71 -12.09
CA SER A 109 2.73 15.53 -11.17
C SER A 109 2.05 14.15 -11.30
N PRO A 110 1.55 13.73 -12.49
CA PRO A 110 0.95 12.42 -12.65
C PRO A 110 2.01 11.32 -12.71
N LYS A 111 1.70 10.19 -12.07
CA LYS A 111 2.59 9.04 -11.96
C LYS A 111 1.97 7.85 -12.67
N TYR A 112 2.81 7.11 -13.39
CA TYR A 112 2.44 5.80 -13.91
C TYR A 112 2.38 4.79 -12.77
N ASP A 113 1.21 4.21 -12.56
CA ASP A 113 0.95 3.14 -11.61
C ASP A 113 0.79 1.82 -12.35
N ILE A 114 1.34 0.75 -11.77
CA ILE A 114 1.12 -0.60 -12.25
C ILE A 114 0.36 -1.41 -11.22
N HIS A 115 -0.72 -2.03 -11.68
CA HIS A 115 -1.54 -2.96 -10.93
C HIS A 115 -1.31 -4.38 -11.45
N ILE A 116 -0.67 -5.21 -10.63
CA ILE A 116 -0.47 -6.63 -10.92
C ILE A 116 -1.58 -7.39 -10.19
N LYS A 117 -2.52 -7.96 -10.94
CA LYS A 117 -3.55 -8.85 -10.40
C LYS A 117 -2.96 -10.24 -10.28
N LEU A 118 -3.03 -10.81 -9.09
CA LEU A 118 -2.56 -12.15 -8.78
C LEU A 118 -3.73 -13.14 -8.78
N ARG A 119 -3.50 -14.32 -9.35
CA ARG A 119 -4.36 -15.49 -9.17
C ARG A 119 -4.02 -16.13 -7.83
N THR A 120 -4.78 -15.73 -6.82
CA THR A 120 -4.64 -16.23 -5.45
C THR A 120 -6.00 -16.57 -4.84
N LYS A 121 -5.98 -17.44 -3.83
CA LYS A 121 -7.10 -17.62 -2.91
C LYS A 121 -7.26 -16.35 -2.06
N LYS A 122 -8.47 -16.09 -1.58
CA LYS A 122 -8.77 -15.00 -0.63
C LYS A 122 -8.09 -15.22 0.71
N ASP A 123 -7.99 -16.48 1.09
CA ASP A 123 -7.29 -16.94 2.28
C ASP A 123 -5.85 -17.24 1.84
N GLY A 124 -4.89 -16.44 2.29
CA GLY A 124 -3.47 -16.67 2.03
C GLY A 124 -2.55 -15.62 2.62
N PRO A 125 -1.24 -15.90 2.69
CA PRO A 125 -0.25 -14.90 3.07
C PRO A 125 -0.28 -13.75 2.05
N VAL A 126 0.25 -12.58 2.36
CA VAL A 126 0.17 -11.37 1.50
C VAL A 126 1.54 -11.08 0.91
N VAL A 127 1.65 -10.82 -0.41
CA VAL A 127 2.92 -10.38 -1.02
C VAL A 127 3.26 -8.99 -0.48
N ARG A 128 4.41 -8.83 0.18
CA ARG A 128 4.91 -7.55 0.69
C ARG A 128 6.42 -7.53 0.58
N ASN A 129 6.97 -6.51 -0.09
CA ASN A 129 8.40 -6.30 -0.13
C ASN A 129 8.72 -4.85 -0.51
N ALA A 130 10.00 -4.49 -0.41
CA ALA A 130 10.53 -3.25 -0.95
C ALA A 130 11.47 -3.58 -2.12
N ILE A 131 11.31 -2.83 -3.21
CA ILE A 131 12.18 -2.91 -4.39
C ILE A 131 12.87 -1.57 -4.59
N ARG A 132 14.13 -1.63 -5.03
CA ARG A 132 14.80 -0.47 -5.61
C ARG A 132 14.54 -0.41 -7.10
N LEU A 133 13.92 0.68 -7.55
CA LEU A 133 13.77 0.98 -8.96
C LEU A 133 15.08 1.54 -9.53
N PRO A 134 15.49 1.14 -10.76
CA PRO A 134 16.63 1.72 -11.46
C PRO A 134 16.52 3.23 -11.63
N TYR A 135 15.34 3.72 -12.03
CA TYR A 135 15.05 5.13 -12.18
C TYR A 135 14.08 5.60 -11.08
N PRO A 136 14.43 6.61 -10.27
CA PRO A 136 13.64 7.05 -9.14
C PRO A 136 12.34 7.73 -9.58
N VAL A 137 11.21 7.28 -9.03
CA VAL A 137 9.88 7.82 -9.35
C VAL A 137 9.55 9.05 -8.50
N LYS A 138 10.07 9.10 -7.28
CA LYS A 138 9.84 10.19 -6.33
C LYS A 138 11.05 11.11 -6.32
N THR A 139 10.88 12.31 -6.87
CA THR A 139 11.94 13.34 -6.92
C THR A 139 11.88 14.26 -5.71
N ASP A 140 10.70 14.40 -5.09
CA ASP A 140 10.46 15.32 -3.96
C ASP A 140 11.22 14.93 -2.68
N ILE A 141 11.76 13.70 -2.60
CA ILE A 141 12.40 13.21 -1.39
C ILE A 141 13.71 13.95 -1.17
N LYS A 142 13.73 14.83 -0.17
CA LYS A 142 14.95 15.53 0.24
C LYS A 142 15.72 14.68 1.24
N ILE A 143 16.94 14.27 0.86
CA ILE A 143 17.81 13.44 1.69
C ILE A 143 18.95 14.30 2.25
N ALA A 144 19.09 14.30 3.56
CA ALA A 144 20.26 14.83 4.25
C ALA A 144 21.25 13.72 4.59
N VAL A 145 22.53 13.97 4.31
CA VAL A 145 23.63 13.06 4.64
C VAL A 145 24.55 13.74 5.64
N ILE A 146 24.62 13.19 6.84
CA ILE A 146 25.44 13.71 7.93
C ILE A 146 26.80 13.02 7.87
N CYS A 147 27.80 13.79 7.45
CA CYS A 147 29.18 13.33 7.23
C CYS A 147 30.14 14.49 7.50
N PRO A 148 31.40 14.20 7.92
CA PRO A 148 32.45 15.21 7.94
C PRO A 148 32.64 15.80 6.54
N PRO A 149 32.81 17.14 6.39
CA PRO A 149 32.84 17.81 5.09
C PRO A 149 33.99 17.33 4.19
N ASP A 150 35.12 16.93 4.77
CA ASP A 150 36.34 16.51 4.05
C ASP A 150 36.38 15.01 3.72
N SER A 151 35.36 14.25 4.13
CA SER A 151 35.34 12.80 3.97
C SER A 151 35.01 12.38 2.53
N THR A 152 35.60 11.25 2.10
CA THR A 152 35.19 10.55 0.85
C THR A 152 33.70 10.21 0.84
N ALA A 153 33.07 10.11 2.01
CA ALA A 153 31.63 9.92 2.16
C ALA A 153 30.83 11.14 1.63
N ALA A 154 31.30 12.37 1.83
CA ALA A 154 30.65 13.58 1.36
C ALA A 154 30.65 13.66 -0.17
N GLN A 155 31.75 13.29 -0.82
CA GLN A 155 31.85 13.24 -2.29
C GLN A 155 30.86 12.22 -2.88
N ARG A 156 30.81 11.00 -2.32
CA ARG A 156 29.86 9.96 -2.75
C ARG A 156 28.39 10.34 -2.53
N ALA A 157 28.11 11.13 -1.50
CA ALA A 157 26.77 11.66 -1.25
C ALA A 157 26.38 12.73 -2.29
N ARG A 158 27.31 13.62 -2.67
CA ARG A 158 27.12 14.62 -3.74
C ARG A 158 26.82 13.94 -5.07
N GLU A 159 27.62 12.95 -5.45
CA GLU A 159 27.42 12.17 -6.68
C GLU A 159 26.07 11.42 -6.70
N ALA A 160 25.58 11.00 -5.54
CA ALA A 160 24.29 10.34 -5.42
C ALA A 160 23.10 11.31 -5.47
N GLY A 161 23.32 12.63 -5.44
CA GLY A 161 22.26 13.65 -5.48
C GLY A 161 21.64 13.96 -4.12
N ALA A 162 22.37 13.81 -3.01
CA ALA A 162 21.88 14.25 -1.70
C ALA A 162 21.71 15.78 -1.66
N HIS A 163 20.62 16.25 -1.04
CA HIS A 163 20.23 17.67 -1.02
C HIS A 163 21.05 18.49 -0.02
N VAL A 164 21.29 17.92 1.16
CA VAL A 164 22.05 18.56 2.24
C VAL A 164 23.17 17.62 2.67
N ILE A 165 24.39 18.13 2.70
CA ILE A 165 25.59 17.37 3.06
C ILE A 165 26.43 18.22 3.99
N GLY A 166 26.73 17.71 5.18
CA GLY A 166 27.56 18.39 6.16
C GLY A 166 27.41 17.77 7.55
N GLU A 167 28.13 18.32 8.52
CA GLU A 167 28.07 17.90 9.91
C GLU A 167 27.60 19.06 10.78
N GLU A 168 28.50 19.92 11.23
CA GLU A 168 28.23 21.02 12.16
C GLU A 168 27.27 22.06 11.57
N GLU A 169 27.44 22.44 10.29
CA GLU A 169 26.53 23.36 9.59
C GLU A 169 25.07 22.85 9.56
N VAL A 170 24.89 21.54 9.41
CA VAL A 170 23.56 20.92 9.40
C VAL A 170 22.99 20.90 10.81
N PHE A 171 23.83 20.71 11.82
CA PHE A 171 23.42 20.73 13.22
C PHE A 171 22.92 22.10 13.66
N GLU A 172 23.62 23.17 13.26
CA GLU A 172 23.20 24.55 13.51
C GLU A 172 21.85 24.87 12.85
N ARG A 173 21.65 24.47 11.59
CA ARG A 173 20.36 24.63 10.89
C ARG A 173 19.23 23.88 11.58
N ILE A 174 19.49 22.65 12.04
CA ILE A 174 18.50 21.84 12.79
C ILE A 174 18.16 22.50 14.13
N LYS A 175 19.15 23.01 14.88
CA LYS A 175 18.94 23.75 16.14
C LYS A 175 18.14 25.03 15.92
N ALA A 176 18.36 25.72 14.79
CA ALA A 176 17.58 26.88 14.38
C ALA A 176 16.15 26.51 13.90
N GLY A 177 15.79 25.22 13.85
CA GLY A 177 14.47 24.75 13.45
C GLY A 177 14.25 24.64 11.94
N LYS A 178 15.27 24.92 11.11
CA LYS A 178 15.22 24.82 9.65
C LYS A 178 15.54 23.39 9.22
N ILE A 179 14.50 22.56 9.11
CA ILE A 179 14.61 21.16 8.67
C ILE A 179 14.03 21.04 7.26
N ASP A 180 14.91 21.03 6.27
CA ASP A 180 14.56 21.02 4.84
C ASP A 180 14.70 19.62 4.21
N PHE A 181 14.60 18.55 5.00
CA PHE A 181 14.78 17.18 4.53
C PHE A 181 13.76 16.21 5.14
N ASP A 182 13.43 15.16 4.38
CA ASP A 182 12.46 14.11 4.75
C ASP A 182 13.15 12.85 5.27
N ARG A 183 14.42 12.63 4.92
CA ARG A 183 15.19 11.45 5.32
C ARG A 183 16.61 11.83 5.68
N CYS A 184 17.13 11.22 6.74
CA CYS A 184 18.52 11.36 7.16
C CYS A 184 19.29 10.05 7.00
N ILE A 185 20.51 10.16 6.48
CA ILE A 185 21.54 9.13 6.52
C ILE A 185 22.72 9.70 7.30
N ALA A 186 23.35 8.89 8.15
CA ALA A 186 24.53 9.32 8.90
C ALA A 186 25.66 8.30 8.78
N VAL A 187 26.90 8.80 8.81
CA VAL A 187 28.09 7.96 9.06
C VAL A 187 28.16 7.65 10.56
N PRO A 188 28.58 6.44 10.97
CA PRO A 188 28.65 6.06 12.39
C PRO A 188 29.48 7.01 13.27
N GLU A 189 30.55 7.60 12.73
CA GLU A 189 31.37 8.61 13.42
C GLU A 189 30.57 9.89 13.72
N SER A 190 29.87 10.41 12.73
CA SER A 190 29.01 11.60 12.88
C SER A 190 27.81 11.37 13.78
N LEU A 191 27.31 10.13 13.87
CA LEU A 191 26.20 9.79 14.78
C LEU A 191 26.56 10.06 16.25
N GLN A 192 27.82 9.81 16.65
CA GLN A 192 28.26 10.09 18.02
C GLN A 192 28.22 11.60 18.31
N LYS A 193 28.66 12.43 17.35
CA LYS A 193 28.58 13.89 17.46
C LYS A 193 27.13 14.37 17.48
N MET A 194 26.26 13.83 16.63
CA MET A 194 24.82 14.16 16.66
C MET A 194 24.19 13.96 18.04
N ASN A 195 24.54 12.86 18.73
CA ASN A 195 24.04 12.57 20.06
C ASN A 195 24.55 13.56 21.11
N LYS A 196 25.82 13.99 21.02
CA LYS A 196 26.41 15.00 21.91
C LYS A 196 25.75 16.37 21.73
N GLU A 197 25.45 16.76 20.49
CA GLU A 197 24.85 18.04 20.14
C GLU A 197 23.36 18.18 20.52
N GLY A 198 22.75 17.14 21.10
CA GLY A 198 21.35 17.18 21.53
C GLY A 198 20.33 17.12 20.40
N ILE A 199 20.77 16.85 19.17
CA ILE A 199 19.93 16.71 17.96
C ILE A 199 18.83 15.65 18.09
N PRO A 200 19.03 14.50 18.81
CA PRO A 200 17.96 13.53 19.01
C PRO A 200 16.68 14.11 19.62
N ARG A 201 16.79 15.19 20.42
CA ARG A 201 15.62 15.87 21.00
C ARG A 201 14.74 16.53 19.94
N ILE A 202 15.33 16.98 18.83
CA ILE A 202 14.64 17.67 17.73
C ILE A 202 14.21 16.68 16.64
N LEU A 203 15.10 15.80 16.19
CA LEU A 203 14.81 14.84 15.10
C LEU A 203 14.02 13.61 15.56
N GLY A 204 14.08 13.24 16.84
CA GLY A 204 13.39 12.07 17.40
C GLY A 204 11.87 12.15 17.29
N PRO A 205 11.22 13.21 17.83
CA PRO A 205 9.76 13.37 17.74
C PRO A 205 9.24 13.44 16.29
N ARG A 206 10.08 13.90 15.35
CA ARG A 206 9.74 13.97 13.92
C ARG A 206 9.96 12.66 13.17
N GLY A 207 10.57 11.65 13.80
CA GLY A 207 10.88 10.36 13.16
C GLY A 207 11.98 10.44 12.08
N LEU A 208 12.78 11.52 12.09
CA LEU A 208 13.86 11.75 11.10
C LEU A 208 15.22 11.24 11.58
N MET A 209 15.34 10.79 12.83
CA MET A 209 16.59 10.32 13.40
C MET A 209 17.10 9.06 12.65
N PRO A 210 18.36 9.05 12.18
CA PRO A 210 18.94 7.87 11.56
C PRO A 210 19.11 6.73 12.57
N ASN A 211 18.82 5.49 12.16
CA ASN A 211 18.87 4.30 13.00
C ASN A 211 19.69 3.18 12.35
N VAL A 212 20.58 2.55 13.13
CA VAL A 212 21.46 1.44 12.70
C VAL A 212 20.65 0.23 12.26
N LYS A 213 19.61 -0.16 13.01
CA LYS A 213 18.78 -1.34 12.68
C LYS A 213 18.01 -1.20 11.38
N MET A 214 17.65 0.04 11.02
CA MET A 214 16.95 0.34 9.76
C MET A 214 17.92 0.53 8.59
N GLY A 215 19.24 0.45 8.82
CA GLY A 215 20.25 0.64 7.79
C GLY A 215 20.41 2.09 7.32
N SER A 216 19.99 3.08 8.10
CA SER A 216 20.23 4.51 7.79
C SER A 216 21.58 5.02 8.29
N VAL A 217 22.29 4.21 9.07
CA VAL A 217 23.65 4.50 9.54
C VAL A 217 24.60 3.61 8.76
N VAL A 218 25.32 4.20 7.81
CA VAL A 218 26.12 3.43 6.83
C VAL A 218 27.45 4.15 6.62
N SER A 219 28.54 3.39 6.54
CA SER A 219 29.88 3.92 6.20
C SER A 219 29.93 4.50 4.79
N ASN A 220 29.23 3.86 3.84
CA ASN A 220 29.12 4.28 2.46
C ASN A 220 27.74 4.90 2.18
N PRO A 221 27.59 6.24 2.16
CA PRO A 221 26.28 6.87 1.95
C PRO A 221 25.76 6.75 0.51
N GLY A 222 26.62 6.71 -0.51
CA GLY A 222 26.21 6.66 -1.92
C GLY A 222 25.14 5.61 -2.26
N PRO A 223 25.36 4.30 -2.00
CA PRO A 223 24.35 3.28 -2.26
C PRO A 223 23.10 3.45 -1.39
N ALA A 224 23.24 3.91 -0.15
CA ALA A 224 22.13 4.14 0.77
C ALA A 224 21.21 5.27 0.27
N VAL A 225 21.77 6.40 -0.20
CA VAL A 225 21.02 7.51 -0.80
C VAL A 225 20.24 7.02 -2.01
N ARG A 226 20.88 6.30 -2.94
CA ARG A 226 20.20 5.77 -4.13
C ARG A 226 19.12 4.72 -3.77
N ASN A 227 19.34 3.89 -2.73
CA ASN A 227 18.33 2.96 -2.22
C ASN A 227 17.11 3.70 -1.65
N MET A 228 17.32 4.82 -0.95
CA MET A 228 16.23 5.60 -0.38
C MET A 228 15.43 6.36 -1.45
N MET A 229 16.10 6.91 -2.47
CA MET A 229 15.41 7.59 -3.59
C MET A 229 14.64 6.63 -4.49
N GLY A 230 15.25 5.49 -4.84
CA GLY A 230 14.62 4.46 -5.70
C GLY A 230 13.75 3.47 -4.92
N GLY A 231 13.69 3.57 -3.60
CA GLY A 231 13.01 2.62 -2.73
C GLY A 231 11.50 2.77 -2.79
N SER A 232 10.84 1.78 -3.39
CA SER A 232 9.38 1.67 -3.42
C SER A 232 8.94 0.42 -2.68
N THR A 233 7.96 0.57 -1.80
CA THR A 233 7.35 -0.55 -1.08
C THR A 233 6.02 -0.89 -1.73
N TYR A 234 5.77 -2.18 -1.94
CA TYR A 234 4.48 -2.66 -2.39
C TYR A 234 3.90 -3.68 -1.41
N ARG A 235 2.57 -3.68 -1.34
CA ARG A 235 1.78 -4.60 -0.54
C ARG A 235 0.57 -5.02 -1.32
N GLU A 236 0.33 -6.32 -1.35
CA GLU A 236 -0.88 -6.88 -1.94
C GLU A 236 -2.11 -6.51 -1.09
N ARG A 237 -3.16 -6.03 -1.77
CA ARG A 237 -4.49 -5.81 -1.21
C ARG A 237 -5.50 -6.47 -2.13
N GLN A 238 -6.33 -7.37 -1.59
CA GLN A 238 -7.40 -8.06 -2.34
C GLN A 238 -6.90 -8.76 -3.62
N GLY A 239 -5.72 -9.40 -3.57
CA GLY A 239 -5.13 -10.08 -4.73
C GLY A 239 -4.50 -9.15 -5.76
N VAL A 240 -4.35 -7.84 -5.48
CA VAL A 240 -3.72 -6.88 -6.39
C VAL A 240 -2.53 -6.20 -5.71
N VAL A 241 -1.39 -6.18 -6.40
CA VAL A 241 -0.20 -5.42 -5.99
C VAL A 241 -0.15 -4.13 -6.81
N ARG A 242 -0.02 -2.99 -6.14
CA ARG A 242 -0.02 -1.67 -6.77
C ARG A 242 1.29 -0.95 -6.43
N MET A 243 1.90 -0.31 -7.42
CA MET A 243 3.09 0.50 -7.21
C MET A 243 3.26 1.54 -8.33
N ALA A 244 3.71 2.73 -7.96
CA ALA A 244 4.16 3.75 -8.91
C ALA A 244 5.52 3.35 -9.50
N VAL A 245 5.63 3.36 -10.82
CA VAL A 245 6.82 2.90 -11.56
C VAL A 245 7.47 4.00 -12.39
N GLY A 246 6.78 5.12 -12.64
CA GLY A 246 7.34 6.20 -13.45
C GLY A 246 6.53 7.49 -13.40
N ARG A 247 7.01 8.47 -14.16
CA ARG A 247 6.39 9.79 -14.36
C ARG A 247 6.12 10.01 -15.84
N LEU A 248 5.29 10.99 -16.18
CA LEU A 248 4.98 11.30 -17.58
C LEU A 248 6.21 11.77 -18.38
N SER A 249 7.18 12.38 -17.68
CA SER A 249 8.49 12.80 -18.22
C SER A 249 9.46 11.65 -18.55
N PHE A 250 9.14 10.41 -18.17
CA PHE A 250 10.04 9.29 -18.42
C PHE A 250 10.07 8.91 -19.89
N THR A 251 11.26 8.54 -20.35
CA THR A 251 11.39 7.89 -21.66
C THR A 251 10.75 6.50 -21.61
N PRO A 252 10.28 5.96 -22.75
CA PRO A 252 9.68 4.63 -22.78
C PRO A 252 10.66 3.53 -22.34
N GLU A 253 11.96 3.72 -22.55
CA GLU A 253 12.99 2.77 -22.11
C GLU A 253 13.16 2.76 -20.60
N GLN A 254 13.21 3.94 -19.97
CA GLN A 254 13.26 4.06 -18.51
C GLN A 254 12.04 3.43 -17.85
N LEU A 255 10.85 3.68 -18.41
CA LEU A 255 9.62 3.08 -17.91
C LEU A 255 9.68 1.55 -18.05
N ARG A 256 10.03 1.03 -19.23
CA ARG A 256 10.18 -0.41 -19.49
C ARG A 256 11.08 -1.09 -18.48
N ASP A 257 12.23 -0.50 -18.19
CA ASP A 257 13.22 -1.10 -17.29
C ASP A 257 12.71 -1.12 -15.85
N ASN A 258 12.01 -0.08 -15.40
CA ASN A 258 11.32 -0.05 -14.11
C ASN A 258 10.17 -1.08 -14.04
N VAL A 259 9.35 -1.21 -15.09
CA VAL A 259 8.28 -2.21 -15.17
C VAL A 259 8.85 -3.62 -15.07
N LYS A 260 9.90 -3.92 -15.83
CA LYS A 260 10.58 -5.22 -15.81
C LYS A 260 11.12 -5.54 -14.42
N ALA A 261 11.80 -4.58 -13.77
CA ALA A 261 12.32 -4.76 -12.42
C ALA A 261 11.18 -5.08 -11.43
N TYR A 262 10.08 -4.32 -11.47
CA TYR A 262 8.93 -4.51 -10.60
C TYR A 262 8.24 -5.86 -10.80
N VAL A 263 7.91 -6.22 -12.04
CA VAL A 263 7.24 -7.49 -12.36
C VAL A 263 8.12 -8.67 -11.95
N ASN A 264 9.42 -8.61 -12.20
CA ASN A 264 10.36 -9.67 -11.79
C ASN A 264 10.47 -9.81 -10.27
N ALA A 265 10.46 -8.71 -9.52
CA ALA A 265 10.46 -8.76 -8.06
C ALA A 265 9.17 -9.37 -7.51
N VAL A 266 8.00 -8.96 -8.05
CA VAL A 266 6.72 -9.53 -7.64
C VAL A 266 6.62 -11.02 -7.98
N LYS A 267 7.16 -11.47 -9.12
CA LYS A 267 7.26 -12.91 -9.45
C LYS A 267 8.10 -13.68 -8.43
N LYS A 268 9.27 -13.15 -8.07
CA LYS A 268 10.16 -13.77 -7.07
C LYS A 268 9.51 -13.86 -5.70
N ASP A 269 8.87 -12.77 -5.25
CA ASP A 269 8.20 -12.76 -3.95
C ASP A 269 6.97 -13.67 -3.93
N ALA A 270 6.21 -13.71 -5.02
CA ALA A 270 5.05 -14.59 -5.17
C ALA A 270 5.46 -16.08 -5.12
N ALA A 271 6.61 -16.42 -5.73
CA ALA A 271 7.17 -17.77 -5.70
C ALA A 271 7.84 -18.13 -4.37
N ALA A 272 8.38 -17.15 -3.63
CA ALA A 272 8.99 -17.37 -2.31
C ALA A 272 7.95 -17.58 -1.18
N LEU A 273 6.68 -17.24 -1.42
CA LEU A 273 5.60 -17.47 -0.47
C LEU A 273 5.20 -18.95 -0.43
N SER A 274 4.76 -19.41 0.74
CA SER A 274 4.59 -20.83 1.07
C SER A 274 3.80 -21.66 0.05
N ASP A 275 4.28 -22.90 -0.18
CA ASP A 275 3.81 -23.87 -1.19
C ASP A 275 2.31 -24.17 -1.15
N GLN A 276 1.65 -23.95 -0.01
CA GLN A 276 0.23 -24.25 0.17
C GLN A 276 -0.69 -23.41 -0.74
N ILE A 277 -0.26 -22.21 -1.13
CA ILE A 277 -1.07 -21.28 -1.92
C ILE A 277 -0.22 -20.68 -3.03
N VAL A 278 -0.29 -21.31 -4.21
CA VAL A 278 0.32 -20.81 -5.43
C VAL A 278 -0.27 -19.44 -5.78
N LYS A 279 0.62 -18.47 -6.01
CA LYS A 279 0.29 -17.14 -6.50
C LYS A 279 0.94 -16.92 -7.85
N GLU A 280 0.10 -16.75 -8.86
CA GLU A 280 0.55 -16.49 -10.23
C GLU A 280 0.13 -15.08 -10.64
N ILE A 281 0.90 -14.45 -11.52
CA ILE A 281 0.49 -13.20 -12.13
C ILE A 281 -0.59 -13.51 -13.17
N TYR A 282 -1.76 -12.91 -13.01
CA TYR A 282 -2.89 -13.05 -13.92
C TYR A 282 -2.89 -11.95 -14.98
N GLU A 283 -2.80 -10.69 -14.55
CA GLU A 283 -2.95 -9.52 -15.40
C GLU A 283 -2.05 -8.40 -14.91
N VAL A 284 -1.42 -7.68 -15.83
CA VAL A 284 -0.67 -6.46 -15.53
C VAL A 284 -1.38 -5.31 -16.20
N VAL A 285 -1.84 -4.35 -15.39
CA VAL A 285 -2.57 -3.17 -15.86
C VAL A 285 -1.70 -1.95 -15.58
N LEU A 286 -1.52 -1.12 -16.58
CA LEU A 286 -0.80 0.15 -16.48
C LEU A 286 -1.82 1.29 -16.48
N SER A 287 -1.74 2.14 -15.48
CA SER A 287 -2.60 3.30 -15.28
C SER A 287 -1.75 4.52 -14.95
N SER A 288 -2.40 5.67 -14.88
CA SER A 288 -1.84 6.91 -14.34
C SER A 288 -2.78 7.46 -13.28
N THR A 289 -2.36 8.53 -12.60
CA THR A 289 -3.17 9.25 -11.62
C THR A 289 -4.58 9.58 -12.13
N ASN A 290 -4.74 9.94 -13.42
CA ASN A 290 -6.01 10.40 -13.98
C ASN A 290 -6.49 9.60 -15.20
N SER A 291 -5.73 8.59 -15.63
CA SER A 291 -6.10 7.77 -16.78
C SER A 291 -6.87 6.51 -16.35
N PRO A 292 -7.67 5.91 -17.25
CA PRO A 292 -8.09 4.53 -17.07
C PRO A 292 -6.88 3.58 -17.06
N GLY A 293 -7.12 2.34 -16.62
CA GLY A 293 -6.12 1.28 -16.66
C GLY A 293 -6.16 0.50 -17.97
N PHE A 294 -4.99 0.29 -18.57
CA PHE A 294 -4.79 -0.49 -19.79
C PHE A 294 -4.10 -1.81 -19.48
N SER A 295 -4.71 -2.92 -19.91
CA SER A 295 -4.12 -4.25 -19.78
C SER A 295 -2.94 -4.41 -20.74
N LEU A 296 -1.82 -4.93 -20.26
CA LEU A 296 -0.61 -5.11 -21.06
C LEU A 296 -0.47 -6.54 -21.59
N ASN A 297 -0.08 -6.69 -22.86
CA ASN A 297 0.28 -7.98 -23.48
C ASN A 297 1.60 -8.56 -22.95
N GLY A 298 2.53 -7.69 -22.54
CA GLY A 298 3.92 -8.05 -22.23
C GLY A 298 4.94 -7.57 -23.28
N ASP A 299 4.47 -7.21 -24.47
CA ASP A 299 5.30 -6.65 -25.53
C ASP A 299 5.62 -5.17 -25.29
N PHE A 300 6.85 -4.77 -25.63
CA PHE A 300 7.29 -3.38 -25.53
C PHE A 300 6.72 -2.51 -26.63
N TYR A 301 6.90 -2.92 -27.89
CA TYR A 301 6.49 -2.20 -29.09
C TYR A 301 6.10 -3.19 -30.17
N ARG A 302 4.99 -2.91 -30.87
CA ARG A 302 4.58 -3.65 -32.07
C ARG A 302 4.55 -2.68 -33.25
N PRO A 303 5.26 -2.97 -34.36
CA PRO A 303 5.13 -2.17 -35.56
C PRO A 303 3.74 -2.40 -36.15
N ALA A 304 2.90 -1.38 -36.10
CA ALA A 304 1.60 -1.33 -36.78
C ALA A 304 1.47 0.04 -37.47
N PRO A 305 0.71 0.16 -38.56
CA PRO A 305 0.49 1.45 -39.21
C PRO A 305 -0.12 2.43 -38.20
N GLY A 306 0.59 3.53 -37.92
CA GLY A 306 0.17 4.52 -36.92
C GLY A 306 0.53 4.19 -35.46
N ALA A 307 1.25 3.10 -35.18
CA ALA A 307 1.76 2.80 -33.84
C ALA A 307 2.76 3.87 -33.37
N ALA A 308 2.66 4.28 -32.10
CA ALA A 308 3.56 5.26 -31.52
C ALA A 308 4.98 4.70 -31.43
N THR A 309 5.91 5.30 -32.17
CA THR A 309 7.32 4.92 -32.07
C THR A 309 7.86 5.35 -30.69
N PRO A 310 8.78 4.60 -30.08
CA PRO A 310 9.36 4.97 -28.80
C PRO A 310 10.04 6.36 -28.86
N GLN A 311 10.57 6.75 -30.02
CA GLN A 311 11.19 8.06 -30.23
C GLN A 311 10.16 9.21 -30.16
N GLN A 312 8.97 9.06 -30.74
CA GLN A 312 7.90 10.07 -30.65
C GLN A 312 7.40 10.25 -29.21
N LEU A 313 7.38 9.17 -28.42
CA LEU A 313 6.96 9.21 -27.02
C LEU A 313 8.05 9.73 -26.08
N ALA A 314 9.31 9.78 -26.50
CA ALA A 314 10.41 10.30 -25.68
C ALA A 314 10.45 11.84 -25.66
N VAL A 315 9.91 12.49 -26.69
CA VAL A 315 9.75 13.95 -26.71
C VAL A 315 8.60 14.30 -25.75
N VAL A 316 8.92 15.00 -24.67
CA VAL A 316 7.94 15.58 -23.74
C VAL A 316 7.49 16.92 -24.30
#